data_AF-A0A3B9BW75-F1
#
_entry.id   AF-A0A3B9BW75-F1
#
_cell.length_a   1.000
_cell.length_b   1.000
_cell.length_c   1.000
_cell.angle_alpha   90.00
_cell.angle_beta   90.00
_cell.angle_gamma   90.00
#
_symmetry.space_group_name_H-M   'P 1'
#
loop_
_entity.id
_entity.type
_entity.pdbx_description
1 polymer ?
#
loop_
_entity_poly.entity_id
_entity_poly.type
_entity_poly.pdbx_seq_one_letter_code
_entity_poly.pdbx_strand_id
1 'polypeptide(L)'
;MLKHVHFNKILLPLFLVFPQIMVTLIFFMWPAGQALYQSFLIEDAFGLSSEFVWFENFQLLFDDQIYLQTFWRTAVFSTLVAG
;
A
#
# COMPACT_ATOMS: atom_id res chain seq x y z
N MET A 1 36.86 10.83 -19.52
CA MET A 1 35.89 9.81 -19.97
C MET A 1 35.58 8.87 -18.82
N LEU A 2 34.40 9.00 -18.20
CA LEU A 2 33.93 8.04 -17.20
C LEU A 2 33.54 6.75 -17.93
N LYS A 3 34.41 5.74 -17.87
CA LYS A 3 34.14 4.39 -18.36
C LYS A 3 32.98 3.83 -17.53
N HIS A 4 31.80 3.76 -18.12
CA HIS A 4 30.67 3.06 -17.53
C HIS A 4 31.00 1.57 -17.59
N VAL A 5 31.58 1.04 -16.52
CA VAL A 5 31.78 -0.39 -16.32
C VAL A 5 30.40 -1.00 -16.08
N HIS A 6 29.71 -1.33 -17.17
CA HIS A 6 28.55 -2.20 -17.07
C HIS A 6 29.07 -3.57 -16.65
N PHE A 7 28.86 -3.91 -15.38
CA PHE A 7 29.16 -5.23 -14.86
C PHE A 7 28.28 -6.23 -15.62
N ASN A 8 28.89 -7.07 -16.46
CA ASN A 8 28.23 -8.13 -17.23
C ASN A 8 27.65 -9.26 -16.34
N LYS A 9 27.69 -9.08 -15.01
CA LYS A 9 27.25 -10.06 -14.01
C LYS A 9 26.16 -9.44 -13.13
N ILE A 10 24.91 -9.71 -13.49
CA ILE A 10 23.69 -9.27 -12.78
C ILE A 10 23.61 -9.85 -11.36
N LEU A 11 24.20 -11.02 -11.12
CA LEU A 11 24.12 -11.75 -9.86
C LEU A 11 24.73 -10.99 -8.66
N LEU A 12 25.89 -10.34 -8.83
CA LEU A 12 26.58 -9.67 -7.73
C LEU A 12 25.82 -8.44 -7.22
N PRO A 13 25.38 -7.49 -8.08
CA PRO A 13 24.54 -6.38 -7.64
C PRO A 13 23.23 -6.84 -7.02
N LEU A 14 22.58 -7.86 -7.59
CA LEU A 14 21.31 -8.36 -7.07
C LEU A 14 21.45 -8.93 -5.66
N PHE A 15 22.52 -9.68 -5.38
CA PHE A 15 22.79 -10.21 -4.05
C PHE A 15 23.07 -9.10 -3.02
N LEU A 16 23.77 -8.03 -3.41
CA LEU A 16 24.04 -6.90 -2.52
C LEU A 16 22.77 -6.13 -2.14
N VAL A 17 21.81 -6.03 -3.06
CA VAL A 17 20.52 -5.35 -2.83
C VAL A 17 19.48 -6.30 -2.19
N PHE A 18 19.72 -7.61 -2.24
CA PHE A 18 18.79 -8.62 -1.72
C PHE A 18 18.35 -8.37 -0.26
N PRO A 19 19.25 -8.07 0.71
CA PRO A 19 18.83 -7.81 2.09
C PRO A 19 17.85 -6.64 2.18
N GLN A 20 18.08 -5.58 1.42
CA GLN A 20 17.19 -4.42 1.38
C GLN A 20 15.82 -4.77 0.80
N ILE A 21 15.78 -5.54 -0.30
CA ILE A 21 14.52 -6.00 -0.89
C ILE A 21 13.75 -6.88 0.09
N MET A 22 14.44 -7.78 0.80
CA MET A 22 13.81 -8.63 1.82
C MET A 22 13.17 -7.80 2.93
N VAL A 23 13.84 -6.75 3.41
CA VAL A 23 13.27 -5.84 4.41
C VAL A 23 12.02 -5.15 3.85
N THR A 24 12.07 -4.60 2.64
CA THR A 24 10.89 -3.98 2.01
C THR A 24 9.74 -4.98 1.86
N LEU A 25 10.01 -6.21 1.46
CA LEU A 25 8.96 -7.22 1.26
C LEU A 25 8.31 -7.62 2.58
N ILE A 26 9.10 -7.88 3.62
CA ILE A 26 8.60 -8.38 4.91
C ILE A 26 7.93 -7.28 5.73
N PHE A 27 8.50 -6.08 5.77
CA PHE A 27 8.03 -5.03 6.66
C PHE A 27 7.08 -4.03 6.01
N PHE A 28 7.09 -3.93 4.67
CA PHE A 28 6.20 -3.02 3.95
C PHE A 28 5.19 -3.77 3.11
N MET A 29 5.64 -4.63 2.19
CA MET A 29 4.69 -5.25 1.26
C MET A 29 3.79 -6.30 1.89
N TRP A 30 4.31 -7.12 2.80
CA TRP A 30 3.51 -8.11 3.50
C TRP A 30 2.41 -7.45 4.37
N PRO A 31 2.71 -6.47 5.25
CA PRO A 31 1.67 -5.75 6.00
C PRO A 31 0.69 -5.00 5.09
N ALA A 32 1.15 -4.40 3.98
CA ALA A 32 0.26 -3.77 3.02
C ALA A 32 -0.70 -4.80 2.39
N GLY A 33 -0.21 -6.00 2.05
CA GLY A 33 -1.06 -7.10 1.57
C GLY A 33 -2.06 -7.57 2.62
N GLN A 34 -1.65 -7.65 3.89
CA GLN A 34 -2.55 -7.96 5.00
C GLN A 34 -3.65 -6.90 5.15
N ALA A 35 -3.30 -5.61 5.08
CA ALA A 35 -4.26 -4.51 5.13
C ALA A 35 -5.23 -4.53 3.94
N LEU A 36 -4.74 -4.87 2.74
CA LEU A 36 -5.59 -5.07 1.57
C LEU A 36 -6.58 -6.22 1.80
N TYR A 37 -6.12 -7.36 2.31
CA TYR A 37 -7.03 -8.47 2.64
C TYR A 37 -8.07 -8.01 3.68
N GLN A 38 -7.63 -7.38 4.78
CA GLN A 38 -8.48 -6.84 5.85
C GLN A 38 -9.53 -5.83 5.35
N SER A 39 -9.25 -5.07 4.28
CA SER A 39 -10.25 -4.15 3.71
C SER A 39 -11.52 -4.85 3.19
N PHE A 40 -11.42 -6.15 2.88
CA PHE A 40 -12.55 -7.00 2.48
C PHE A 40 -13.20 -7.75 3.66
N LEU A 41 -12.69 -7.58 4.88
CA LEU A 41 -13.30 -8.16 6.09
C LEU A 41 -14.03 -7.09 6.90
N ILE A 42 -15.03 -7.53 7.64
CA ILE A 42 -15.62 -6.78 8.76
C ILE A 42 -15.26 -7.53 10.03
N GLU A 43 -14.62 -6.83 10.95
CA GLU A 43 -14.28 -7.32 12.29
C GLU A 43 -15.17 -6.63 13.32
N ASP A 44 -15.61 -7.38 14.34
CA ASP A 44 -16.29 -6.77 15.49
C ASP A 44 -15.37 -5.78 16.22
N ALA A 45 -15.95 -4.86 16.99
CA ALA A 45 -15.21 -3.83 17.74
C ALA A 45 -14.12 -4.38 18.67
N PHE A 46 -14.23 -5.65 19.08
CA PHE A 46 -13.25 -6.34 19.91
C PHE A 46 -12.35 -7.33 19.14
N GLY A 47 -12.50 -7.46 17.83
CA GLY A 47 -11.70 -8.35 16.99
C GLY A 47 -11.89 -9.85 17.27
N LEU A 48 -12.98 -10.23 17.94
CA LEU A 48 -13.27 -11.62 18.32
C LEU A 48 -13.86 -12.44 17.16
N SER A 49 -14.42 -11.77 16.16
CA SER A 49 -14.99 -12.38 14.96
C SER A 49 -14.69 -11.53 13.72
N SER A 50 -14.40 -12.19 12.61
CA SER A 50 -14.16 -11.58 11.31
C SER A 50 -15.02 -12.26 10.25
N GLU A 51 -15.72 -11.49 9.44
CA GLU A 51 -16.50 -11.97 8.29
C GLU A 51 -15.94 -11.39 7.00
N PHE A 52 -15.88 -12.19 5.93
CA PHE A 52 -15.43 -11.73 4.62
C PHE A 52 -16.62 -11.20 3.81
N VAL A 53 -16.62 -9.91 3.55
CA VAL A 53 -17.77 -9.16 2.99
C VAL A 53 -17.55 -8.61 1.58
N TRP A 54 -16.45 -9.02 0.93
CA TRP A 54 -16.08 -8.51 -0.38
C TRP A 54 -16.09 -6.96 -0.41
N PHE A 55 -16.90 -6.36 -1.27
CA PHE A 55 -16.88 -4.92 -1.54
C PHE A 55 -17.83 -4.09 -0.67
N GLU A 56 -18.53 -4.69 0.29
CA GLU A 56 -19.55 -4.00 1.09
C GLU A 56 -18.99 -2.77 1.82
N ASN A 57 -17.81 -2.90 2.45
CA ASN A 57 -17.09 -1.79 3.08
C ASN A 57 -16.88 -0.62 2.12
N PHE A 58 -16.52 -0.91 0.86
CA PHE A 58 -16.26 0.12 -0.13
C PHE A 58 -17.54 0.81 -0.58
N GLN A 59 -18.63 0.05 -0.79
CA GLN A 59 -19.94 0.61 -1.12
C GLN A 59 -20.40 1.59 -0.03
N LEU A 60 -20.30 1.18 1.24
CA LEU A 60 -20.64 2.02 2.38
C LEU A 60 -19.81 3.31 2.43
N LEU A 61 -18.51 3.25 2.14
CA LEU A 61 -17.64 4.43 2.06
C LEU A 61 -17.99 5.35 0.90
N PHE A 62 -18.34 4.80 -0.27
CA PHE A 62 -18.71 5.60 -1.45
C PHE A 62 -20.09 6.24 -1.31
N ASP A 63 -21.00 5.65 -0.55
CA ASP A 63 -22.33 6.22 -0.27
C ASP A 63 -22.28 7.30 0.83
N ASP A 64 -21.19 7.39 1.60
CA ASP A 64 -21.01 8.41 2.63
C ASP A 64 -20.59 9.77 2.03
N GLN A 65 -21.53 10.72 2.04
CA GLN A 65 -21.28 12.09 1.57
C GLN A 65 -20.19 12.83 2.34
N ILE A 66 -20.03 12.56 3.64
CA ILE A 66 -18.98 13.17 4.47
C ILE A 66 -17.61 12.63 4.06
N TYR A 67 -17.51 11.33 3.83
CA TYR A 67 -16.29 10.70 3.34
C TYR A 67 -15.86 11.29 2.00
N LEU A 68 -16.78 11.36 1.02
CA LEU A 68 -16.50 11.91 -0.30
C LEU A 68 -16.08 13.39 -0.25
N GLN A 69 -16.75 14.22 0.56
CA GLN A 69 -16.37 15.63 0.72
C GLN A 69 -14.96 15.77 1.32
N THR A 70 -14.64 14.94 2.31
CA THR A 70 -13.32 14.94 2.95
C THR A 70 -12.23 14.49 1.98
N PHE A 71 -12.49 13.42 1.22
CA PHE A 71 -11.61 12.93 0.16
C PHE A 71 -11.32 14.02 -0.88
N TRP A 72 -12.36 14.71 -1.36
CA TRP A 72 -12.22 15.79 -2.33
C TRP A 72 -11.38 16.95 -1.80
N ARG A 73 -11.64 17.40 -0.56
CA ARG A 73 -10.85 18.45 0.08
C ARG A 73 -9.37 18.05 0.14
N THR A 74 -9.06 16.85 0.59
CA THR A 74 -7.68 16.33 0.64
C THR A 74 -7.04 16.31 -0.74
N ALA A 75 -7.73 15.81 -1.77
CA ALA A 75 -7.20 15.76 -3.13
C ALA A 75 -6.86 17.16 -3.68
N VAL A 76 -7.74 18.15 -3.45
CA VAL A 76 -7.50 19.55 -3.82
C VAL A 76 -6.27 20.10 -3.11
N PHE A 77 -6.20 19.96 -1.78
CA PHE A 77 -5.05 20.44 -1.00
C PHE A 77 -3.74 19.77 -1.43
N SER A 78 -3.71 18.44 -1.57
CA SER A 78 -2.50 17.73 -2.01
C SER A 78 -2.04 18.16 -3.39
N THR A 79 -2.96 18.39 -4.32
CA THR A 79 -2.63 18.86 -5.68
C THR A 79 -2.04 20.27 -5.65
N LEU A 80 -2.66 21.17 -4.87
CA LEU A 80 -2.19 22.55 -4.72
C LEU A 80 -0.82 22.66 -4.02
N VAL A 81 -0.47 21.69 -3.18
CA VAL A 81 0.84 21.66 -2.50
C VAL A 81 1.92 21.04 -3.37
N ALA A 82 1.58 20.02 -4.17
CA ALA A 82 2.55 19.30 -5.00
C ALA A 82 2.84 19.97 -6.35
N GLY A 83 1.90 20.77 -6.87
CA GLY A 83 2.04 21.55 -8.11
C GLY A 83 2.70 22.90 -7.87
#